data_AF-A0A371HI63-F1
#
_entry.id   AF-A0A371HI63-F1
#
_cell.length_a   1.000
_cell.length_b   1.000
_cell.length_c   1.000
_cell.angle_alpha   90.00
_cell.angle_beta   90.00
_cell.angle_gamma   90.00
#
_symmetry.space_group_name_H-M   'P 1'
#
loop_
_entity.id
_entity.type
_entity.pdbx_description
1 polymer ?
#
loop_
_entity_poly.entity_id
_entity_poly.type
_entity_poly.pdbx_seq_one_letter_code
_entity_poly.pdbx_strand_id
1 'polypeptide(L)'
;MAYDQADHERKLQFEELHLEAYENSQIYKEKVKYFHDSRILRKDFTIGQKVPLLNSRLKLTASKLRSRWDDPFVVTNIFPYGAIE
;
A
#
# COMPACT_ATOMS: atom_id res chain seq x y z
N MET A 1 -2.22 42.79 25.06
CA MET A 1 -2.63 41.77 26.05
C MET A 1 -3.91 41.01 25.69
N ALA A 2 -4.83 41.54 24.86
CA ALA A 2 -5.97 40.74 24.35
C ALA A 2 -5.69 40.04 23.00
N TYR A 3 -4.79 40.60 22.19
CA TYR A 3 -4.40 40.05 20.89
C TYR A 3 -3.63 38.73 21.01
N ASP A 4 -2.80 38.55 22.03
CA ASP A 4 -2.00 37.33 22.26
C ASP A 4 -2.87 36.11 22.60
N GLN A 5 -4.00 36.33 23.29
CA GLN A 5 -4.94 35.28 23.65
C GLN A 5 -5.70 34.76 22.42
N ALA A 6 -6.21 35.67 21.59
CA ALA A 6 -6.92 35.32 20.36
C ALA A 6 -6.02 34.61 19.34
N ASP A 7 -4.74 34.97 19.28
CA ASP A 7 -3.75 34.28 18.44
C ASP A 7 -3.41 32.88 18.96
N HIS A 8 -3.32 32.71 20.29
CA HIS A 8 -3.10 31.41 20.89
C HIS A 8 -4.28 30.46 20.66
N GLU A 9 -5.52 30.94 20.83
CA GLU A 9 -6.75 30.19 20.58
C GLU A 9 -6.86 29.77 19.10
N ARG A 10 -6.52 30.68 18.17
CA ARG A 10 -6.50 30.36 16.73
C ARG A 10 -5.47 29.28 16.41
N LYS A 11 -4.29 29.34 17.05
CA LYS A 11 -3.24 28.33 16.86
C LYS A 11 -3.69 26.97 17.39
N LEU A 12 -4.34 26.92 18.57
CA LEU A 12 -4.88 25.68 19.13
C LEU A 12 -5.94 25.06 18.22
N GLN A 13 -6.89 25.85 17.71
CA GLN A 13 -7.89 25.36 16.75
C GLN A 13 -7.24 24.79 15.48
N PHE A 14 -6.17 25.40 15.00
CA PHE A 14 -5.45 24.90 13.83
C PHE A 14 -4.75 23.56 14.10
N GLU A 15 -4.10 23.40 15.25
CA GLU A 15 -3.47 22.14 15.66
C GLU A 15 -4.49 21.02 15.84
N GLU A 16 -5.66 21.33 16.41
CA GLU A 16 -6.77 20.37 16.54
C GLU A 16 -7.26 19.87 15.17
N LEU A 17 -7.44 20.77 14.21
CA LEU A 17 -7.81 20.40 12.83
C LEU A 17 -6.74 19.52 12.14
N HIS A 18 -5.45 19.76 12.42
CA HIS A 18 -4.38 18.92 11.87
C HIS A 18 -4.41 17.52 12.45
N LEU A 19 -4.58 17.41 13.77
CA LEU A 19 -4.64 16.13 14.45
C LEU A 19 -5.82 15.30 13.94
N GLU A 20 -7.00 15.93 13.87
CA GLU A 20 -8.21 15.29 13.32
C GLU A 20 -8.01 14.84 11.87
N ALA A 21 -7.42 15.69 11.02
CA ALA A 21 -7.13 15.32 9.63
C ALA A 21 -6.17 14.14 9.53
N TYR A 22 -5.14 14.11 10.37
CA TYR A 22 -4.16 13.03 10.40
C TYR A 22 -4.78 11.71 10.85
N GLU A 23 -5.54 11.71 11.94
CA GLU A 23 -6.29 10.55 12.45
C GLU A 23 -7.27 10.01 11.39
N ASN A 24 -8.06 10.90 10.78
CA ASN A 24 -8.97 10.53 9.70
C ASN A 24 -8.25 9.91 8.50
N SER A 25 -7.09 10.45 8.13
CA SER A 25 -6.23 9.88 7.08
C SER A 25 -5.70 8.49 7.45
N GLN A 26 -5.29 8.27 8.70
CA GLN A 26 -4.85 6.96 9.17
C GLN A 26 -5.97 5.92 9.10
N ILE A 27 -7.15 6.27 9.63
CA ILE A 27 -8.35 5.41 9.59
C ILE A 27 -8.72 5.05 8.14
N TYR A 28 -8.67 6.02 7.23
CA TYR A 28 -8.94 5.78 5.82
C TYR A 28 -7.94 4.79 5.20
N LYS A 29 -6.64 4.99 5.43
CA LYS A 29 -5.59 4.10 4.92
C LYS A 29 -5.75 2.68 5.44
N GLU A 30 -6.06 2.52 6.72
CA GLU A 30 -6.29 1.21 7.33
C GLU A 30 -7.51 0.51 6.71
N LYS A 31 -8.63 1.21 6.54
CA LYS A 31 -9.83 0.67 5.90
C LYS A 31 -9.56 0.24 4.46
N VAL A 32 -8.86 1.07 3.69
CA VAL A 32 -8.50 0.75 2.29
C VAL A 32 -7.56 -0.45 2.25
N LYS A 33 -6.57 -0.53 3.14
CA LYS A 33 -5.67 -1.67 3.24
C LYS A 33 -6.41 -2.95 3.58
N TYR A 34 -7.27 -2.93 4.60
CA TYR A 34 -8.08 -4.09 4.99
C TYR A 34 -8.96 -4.58 3.82
N PHE A 35 -9.61 -3.65 3.12
CA PHE A 35 -10.43 -3.98 1.95
C PHE A 35 -9.60 -4.53 0.78
N HIS A 36 -8.40 -3.98 0.55
CA HIS A 36 -7.48 -4.49 -0.46
C HIS A 36 -7.01 -5.91 -0.10
N ASP A 37 -6.49 -6.10 1.10
CA ASP A 37 -5.91 -7.37 1.57
C ASP A 37 -6.97 -8.48 1.63
N SER A 38 -8.20 -8.17 2.03
CA SER A 38 -9.32 -9.13 2.02
C SER A 38 -9.75 -9.57 0.61
N ARG A 39 -9.39 -8.80 -0.43
CA ARG A 39 -9.65 -9.13 -1.84
C ARG A 39 -8.48 -9.83 -2.52
N ILE A 40 -7.31 -9.88 -1.90
CA ILE A 40 -6.17 -10.62 -2.43
C ILE A 40 -6.47 -12.11 -2.29
N LEU A 41 -6.79 -12.75 -3.41
CA LEU A 41 -6.93 -14.21 -3.48
C LEU A 41 -5.54 -14.83 -3.33
N ARG A 42 -5.33 -15.55 -2.22
CA ARG A 42 -4.15 -16.39 -2.05
C ARG A 42 -4.26 -17.58 -2.99
N LYS A 43 -3.25 -17.74 -3.84
CA LYS A 43 -3.15 -18.88 -4.75
C LYS A 43 -2.13 -19.84 -4.16
N ASP A 44 -2.54 -21.09 -4.00
CA ASP A 44 -1.63 -22.14 -3.56
C ASP A 44 -0.83 -22.64 -4.76
N PHE A 45 0.47 -22.82 -4.54
CA PHE A 45 1.40 -23.32 -5.53
C PHE A 45 1.89 -24.70 -5.13
N THR A 46 2.30 -25.50 -6.12
CA THR A 46 2.96 -26.78 -5.88
C THR A 46 4.36 -26.80 -6.51
N ILE A 47 5.28 -27.51 -5.87
CA ILE A 47 6.62 -27.73 -6.42
C ILE A 47 6.46 -28.47 -7.76
N GLY A 48 7.13 -27.97 -8.80
CA GLY A 48 7.02 -28.47 -10.17
C GLY A 48 5.91 -27.81 -11.02
N GLN A 49 5.08 -26.93 -10.44
CA GLN A 49 4.07 -26.20 -11.20
C GLN A 49 4.71 -25.17 -12.13
N LYS A 50 4.19 -25.07 -13.37
CA LYS A 50 4.56 -23.99 -14.30
C LYS A 50 3.70 -22.75 -14.06
N VAL A 51 4.32 -21.62 -13.74
CA VAL A 51 3.64 -20.36 -13.41
C VAL A 51 4.23 -19.20 -14.22
N PRO A 52 3.42 -18.38 -14.89
CA PRO A 52 3.91 -17.19 -15.58
C PRO A 52 4.27 -16.10 -14.57
N LEU A 53 5.38 -15.39 -14.81
CA LEU A 53 5.83 -14.30 -13.96
C LEU A 53 5.31 -12.96 -14.49
N LEU A 54 4.66 -12.17 -13.62
CA LEU A 54 4.28 -10.79 -13.95
C LEU A 54 5.47 -9.86 -13.70
N ASN A 55 6.05 -9.34 -14.77
CA ASN A 55 7.14 -8.36 -14.73
C ASN A 55 6.58 -6.94 -14.84
N SER A 56 6.48 -6.26 -13.70
CA SER A 56 5.99 -4.89 -13.62
C SER A 56 7.14 -3.91 -13.44
N ARG A 57 7.37 -3.03 -14.41
CA ARG A 57 8.44 -2.03 -14.38
C ARG A 57 7.85 -0.62 -14.34
N LEU A 58 8.10 0.08 -13.24
CA LEU A 58 7.86 1.51 -13.14
C LEU A 58 9.13 2.25 -13.57
N LYS A 59 9.03 3.12 -14.58
CA LYS A 59 10.12 4.03 -14.93
C LYS A 59 9.79 5.40 -14.34
N LEU A 60 10.66 5.97 -13.50
CA LEU A 60 10.42 7.30 -12.91
C LEU A 60 10.18 8.40 -13.95
N THR A 61 10.76 8.25 -15.15
CA THR A 61 10.59 9.18 -16.27
C THR A 61 9.33 8.95 -17.09
N ALA A 62 8.72 7.77 -16.99
CA ALA A 62 7.45 7.47 -17.64
C ALA A 62 6.40 7.33 -16.56
N SER A 63 5.47 8.28 -16.48
CA SER A 63 4.34 8.30 -15.54
C SER A 63 3.40 7.08 -15.62
N LYS A 64 3.75 6.05 -16.39
CA LYS A 64 2.96 4.84 -16.64
C LYS A 64 3.76 3.59 -16.28
N LEU A 65 3.13 2.75 -15.46
CA LEU A 65 3.59 1.39 -15.18
C LEU A 65 3.51 0.54 -16.45
N ARG A 66 4.58 -0.21 -16.75
CA ARG A 66 4.57 -1.20 -17.83
C ARG A 66 4.59 -2.60 -17.22
N SER A 67 3.51 -3.35 -17.42
CA SER A 67 3.40 -4.76 -17.06
C SER A 67 3.60 -5.65 -18.29
N ARG A 68 4.34 -6.74 -18.11
CA ARG A 68 4.52 -7.81 -19.10
C ARG A 68 4.43 -9.16 -18.39
N TRP A 69 3.93 -10.17 -19.09
CA TRP A 69 4.01 -11.56 -18.64
C TRP A 69 5.23 -12.18 -19.28
N ASP A 70 6.13 -12.70 -18.46
CA ASP A 70 7.26 -13.50 -18.90
C ASP A 70 6.82 -14.98 -19.02
N ASP A 71 7.61 -15.78 -19.71
CA ASP A 71 7.32 -17.20 -19.96
C ASP A 71 7.13 -18.00 -18.66
N PRO A 72 6.50 -19.18 -18.70
CA PRO A 72 6.25 -19.97 -17.50
C PRO A 72 7.54 -20.47 -16.82
N PHE A 73 7.68 -20.18 -15.54
CA PHE A 73 8.74 -20.66 -14.65
C PHE A 73 8.28 -21.90 -13.89
N VAL A 74 9.22 -22.78 -13.52
CA VAL A 74 8.94 -23.95 -12.69
C VAL A 74 9.20 -23.60 -11.24
N VAL A 75 8.20 -23.80 -10.37
CA VAL A 75 8.35 -23.62 -8.93
C VAL A 75 9.28 -24.67 -8.35
N THR A 76 10.39 -24.25 -7.73
CA THR A 76 11.37 -25.13 -7.08
C THR A 76 11.14 -25.20 -5.57
N ASN A 77 10.94 -24.06 -4.92
CA ASN A 77 10.71 -23.97 -3.48
C ASN A 77 9.54 -23.04 -3.15
N ILE A 78 8.85 -23.33 -2.04
CA ILE A 78 7.76 -22.51 -1.51
C ILE A 78 8.05 -22.20 -0.05
N PHE A 79 8.12 -20.92 0.29
CA PHE A 79 8.38 -20.45 1.65
C PHE A 79 7.08 -20.33 2.46
N PRO A 80 7.13 -20.36 3.80
CA PRO A 80 5.94 -20.26 4.67
C PRO A 80 5.08 -19.00 4.43
N TYR A 81 5.69 -17.93 3.92
CA TYR A 81 5.03 -16.65 3.63
C TYR A 81 4.52 -16.53 2.18
N GLY A 82 4.56 -17.63 1.41
CA GLY A 82 4.07 -17.68 0.02
C GLY A 82 5.04 -17.14 -1.03
N ALA A 83 6.29 -16.84 -0.65
CA ALA A 83 7.35 -16.58 -1.62
C ALA A 83 7.71 -17.87 -2.37
N ILE A 84 8.11 -17.73 -3.62
CA ILE A 84 8.41 -18.82 -4.55
C ILE A 84 9.79 -18.58 -5.15
N GLU A 85 10.59 -19.63 -5.26
CA GLU A 85 11.86 -19.67 -5.99
C GLU A 85 11.79 -20.61 -7.17
#